data_AF-A0A271IYT2-F1
#
_entry.id   AF-A0A271IYT2-F1
#
_cell.length_a   1.000
_cell.length_b   1.000
_cell.length_c   1.000
_cell.angle_alpha   90.00
_cell.angle_beta   90.00
_cell.angle_gamma   90.00
#
_symmetry.space_group_name_H-M   'P 1'
#
loop_
_entity.id
_entity.type
_entity.pdbx_description
1 polymer ?
#
loop_
_entity_poly.entity_id
_entity_poly.type
_entity_poly.pdbx_seq_one_letter_code
_entity_poly.pdbx_strand_id
1 'polypeptide(L)'
;MPHPLLAVLLLFAATTGTAQTVSDADWGIRFEPPAGWAPQPTAEGYLFVAPGQDAVLLVLPHDAPTLDALRTEAQRGLADGLGTQLTLAGPLEPFGTDGLAADFAGWIEGSPARARVVGRVAPSGGGATVLAAGGLEADETALADRAEAVARSIVFSAPPASAARSAGALPAGSEEEEWRQFLHGCRLFRSSSYDSGDGSGYIDEATIDLCPGYFTLSDQSTTVFGEMDPVSGDSPSVHRDARGAGAWSVGRRGGDSVLQLRFHDGRSRTLTLGYDDGKTFLDGQRWLRTCDASLSVGPRCQ
;
A
#
# COMPACT_ATOMS: atom_id res chain seq x y z
N MET A 1 8.34 -36.84 -62.14
CA MET A 1 7.62 -37.21 -60.89
C MET A 1 7.35 -35.93 -60.12
N PRO A 2 6.11 -35.43 -60.07
CA PRO A 2 5.77 -34.20 -59.33
C PRO A 2 5.50 -34.53 -57.86
N HIS A 3 6.12 -33.79 -56.94
CA HIS A 3 5.76 -33.81 -55.51
C HIS A 3 4.70 -32.73 -55.25
N PRO A 4 3.62 -33.01 -54.51
CA PRO A 4 2.64 -31.98 -54.16
C PRO A 4 3.12 -31.16 -52.97
N LEU A 5 2.98 -29.85 -53.08
CA LEU A 5 3.11 -28.88 -51.99
C LEU A 5 1.95 -29.07 -50.99
N LEU A 6 2.29 -29.41 -49.75
CA LEU A 6 1.36 -29.44 -48.62
C LEU A 6 1.30 -28.03 -48.00
N ALA A 7 0.20 -27.32 -48.21
CA ALA A 7 -0.07 -26.07 -47.51
C ALA A 7 -0.60 -26.39 -46.10
N VAL A 8 0.22 -26.14 -45.08
CA VAL A 8 -0.19 -26.22 -43.67
C VAL A 8 -0.78 -24.86 -43.29
N LEU A 9 -2.10 -24.82 -43.15
CA LEU A 9 -2.85 -23.67 -42.65
C LEU A 9 -2.75 -23.67 -41.12
N LEU A 10 -1.89 -22.84 -40.56
CA LEU A 10 -1.81 -22.61 -39.10
C LEU A 10 -2.99 -21.71 -38.68
N LEU A 11 -4.04 -22.31 -38.14
CA LEU A 11 -5.04 -21.60 -37.34
C LEU A 11 -4.36 -21.12 -36.05
N PHE A 12 -4.05 -19.84 -35.95
CA PHE A 12 -3.80 -19.21 -34.66
C PHE A 12 -5.13 -19.10 -33.92
N ALA A 13 -5.33 -19.96 -32.92
CA ALA A 13 -6.37 -19.75 -31.93
C ALA A 13 -5.98 -18.50 -31.12
N ALA A 14 -6.67 -17.39 -31.35
CA ALA A 14 -6.59 -16.23 -30.47
C ALA A 14 -7.15 -16.66 -29.11
N THR A 15 -6.29 -16.89 -28.12
CA THR A 15 -6.71 -17.01 -26.73
C THR A 15 -7.19 -15.63 -26.29
N THR A 16 -8.50 -15.39 -26.36
CA THR A 16 -9.14 -14.29 -25.66
C THR A 16 -8.86 -14.47 -24.18
N GLY A 17 -7.84 -13.77 -23.67
CA GLY A 17 -7.57 -13.69 -22.25
C GLY A 17 -8.81 -13.13 -21.57
N THR A 18 -9.39 -13.89 -20.65
CA THR A 18 -10.44 -13.41 -19.77
C THR A 18 -9.92 -12.15 -19.08
N ALA A 19 -10.62 -11.02 -19.24
CA ALA A 19 -10.32 -9.80 -18.50
C ALA A 19 -10.38 -10.14 -17.00
N GLN A 20 -9.22 -10.21 -16.35
CA GLN A 20 -9.12 -10.54 -14.93
C GLN A 20 -9.43 -9.28 -14.14
N THR A 21 -10.67 -9.12 -13.68
CA THR A 21 -11.00 -8.00 -12.80
C THR A 21 -10.26 -8.13 -11.47
N VAL A 22 -9.58 -7.05 -11.04
CA VAL A 22 -9.01 -6.93 -9.70
C VAL A 22 -10.04 -6.25 -8.81
N SER A 23 -10.30 -6.81 -7.63
CA SER A 23 -11.23 -6.24 -6.65
C SER A 23 -10.57 -6.24 -5.29
N ASP A 24 -10.46 -5.05 -4.70
CA ASP A 24 -9.92 -4.83 -3.37
C ASP A 24 -11.00 -4.23 -2.47
N ALA A 25 -11.53 -5.04 -1.56
CA ALA A 25 -12.61 -4.62 -0.68
C ALA A 25 -12.11 -3.61 0.39
N ASP A 26 -10.84 -3.70 0.80
CA ASP A 26 -10.29 -2.85 1.85
C ASP A 26 -10.09 -1.42 1.35
N TRP A 27 -9.75 -1.26 0.08
CA TRP A 27 -9.67 0.06 -0.58
C TRP A 27 -10.97 0.48 -1.25
N GLY A 28 -11.97 -0.40 -1.27
CA GLY A 28 -13.24 -0.14 -1.93
C GLY A 28 -13.08 0.08 -3.44
N ILE A 29 -12.07 -0.52 -4.07
CA ILE A 29 -11.81 -0.37 -5.51
C ILE A 29 -12.02 -1.67 -6.27
N ARG A 30 -12.46 -1.53 -7.52
CA ARG A 30 -12.43 -2.60 -8.51
C ARG A 30 -11.95 -2.01 -9.81
N PHE A 31 -11.09 -2.71 -10.54
CA PHE A 31 -10.56 -2.23 -11.82
C PHE A 31 -10.18 -3.38 -12.74
N GLU A 32 -9.96 -3.05 -14.00
CA GLU A 32 -9.48 -3.96 -15.05
C GLU A 32 -8.01 -3.67 -15.33
N PRO A 33 -7.12 -4.68 -15.18
CA PRO A 33 -5.71 -4.53 -15.49
C PRO A 33 -5.50 -4.51 -17.01
N PRO A 34 -4.33 -4.03 -17.48
CA PRO A 34 -4.00 -4.08 -18.91
C PRO A 34 -4.05 -5.52 -19.44
N ALA A 35 -4.52 -5.68 -20.68
CA ALA A 35 -4.65 -6.99 -21.31
C ALA A 35 -3.30 -7.73 -21.33
N GLY A 36 -3.28 -8.94 -20.76
CA GLY A 36 -2.09 -9.79 -20.70
C GLY A 36 -1.11 -9.47 -19.56
N TRP A 37 -1.43 -8.53 -18.67
CA TRP A 37 -0.62 -8.22 -17.49
C TRP A 37 -1.24 -8.88 -16.26
N ALA A 38 -0.45 -9.67 -15.54
CA ALA A 38 -0.89 -10.29 -14.30
C ALA A 38 -0.69 -9.32 -13.12
N PRO A 39 -1.68 -9.15 -12.22
CA PRO A 39 -1.51 -8.38 -11.01
C PRO A 39 -0.50 -9.03 -10.07
N GLN A 40 0.40 -8.23 -9.51
CA GLN A 40 1.28 -8.58 -8.41
C GLN A 40 0.88 -7.72 -7.20
N PRO A 41 0.11 -8.25 -6.24
CA PRO A 41 -0.26 -7.51 -5.05
C PRO A 41 0.98 -7.18 -4.21
N THR A 42 1.07 -5.94 -3.76
CA THR A 42 2.11 -5.45 -2.83
C THR A 42 1.44 -4.93 -1.56
N ALA A 43 2.24 -4.52 -0.55
CA ALA A 43 1.69 -3.90 0.65
C ALA A 43 1.01 -2.54 0.35
N GLU A 44 1.43 -1.86 -0.71
CA GLU A 44 0.99 -0.50 -1.05
C GLU A 44 0.01 -0.45 -2.22
N GLY A 45 -0.08 -1.52 -3.02
CA GLY A 45 -0.76 -1.45 -4.30
C GLY A 45 -0.90 -2.77 -5.04
N TYR A 46 -1.15 -2.60 -6.33
CA TYR A 46 -1.00 -3.62 -7.34
C TYR A 46 0.07 -3.18 -8.32
N LEU A 47 1.13 -3.96 -8.45
CA LEU A 47 2.16 -3.81 -9.46
C LEU A 47 1.82 -4.70 -10.66
N PHE A 48 2.04 -4.18 -11.85
CA PHE A 48 1.89 -4.89 -13.10
C PHE A 48 3.17 -4.69 -13.90
N VAL A 49 3.75 -5.79 -14.38
CA VAL A 49 4.94 -5.81 -15.23
C VAL A 49 4.66 -6.73 -16.41
N ALA A 50 4.79 -6.24 -17.63
CA ALA A 50 4.68 -7.10 -18.81
C ALA A 50 6.02 -7.73 -19.19
N PRO A 51 6.03 -9.01 -19.57
CA PRO A 51 7.21 -9.64 -20.15
C PRO A 51 7.68 -8.90 -21.41
N GLY A 52 8.95 -8.47 -21.43
CA GLY A 52 9.56 -7.82 -22.58
C GLY A 52 9.16 -6.36 -22.80
N GLN A 53 8.58 -5.69 -21.80
CA GLN A 53 8.30 -4.26 -21.85
C GLN A 53 9.09 -3.50 -20.80
N ASP A 54 9.68 -2.38 -21.20
CA ASP A 54 10.40 -1.44 -20.34
C ASP A 54 9.43 -0.47 -19.63
N ALA A 55 8.30 -0.99 -19.18
CA ALA A 55 7.27 -0.22 -18.49
C ALA A 55 6.62 -1.01 -17.36
N VAL A 56 6.35 -0.31 -16.27
CA VAL A 56 5.60 -0.81 -15.11
C VAL A 56 4.30 -0.04 -14.98
N LEU A 57 3.29 -0.67 -14.39
CA LEU A 57 2.07 -0.01 -13.99
C LEU A 57 1.78 -0.29 -12.52
N LEU A 58 1.44 0.75 -11.78
CA LEU A 58 1.14 0.70 -10.36
C LEU A 58 -0.28 1.26 -10.14
N VAL A 59 -1.04 0.60 -9.28
CA VAL A 59 -2.33 1.09 -8.76
C VAL A 59 -2.21 1.16 -7.25
N LEU A 60 -2.31 2.37 -6.70
CA LEU A 60 -2.12 2.69 -5.28
C LEU A 60 -3.38 3.40 -4.75
N PRO A 61 -3.80 3.18 -3.51
CA PRO A 61 -4.79 4.04 -2.88
C PRO A 61 -4.16 5.41 -2.56
N HIS A 62 -4.97 6.47 -2.51
CA HIS A 62 -4.54 7.77 -1.99
C HIS A 62 -5.56 8.35 -1.01
N ASP A 63 -5.11 9.32 -0.21
CA ASP A 63 -5.95 9.95 0.81
C ASP A 63 -6.57 11.27 0.39
N ALA A 64 -6.17 11.86 -0.74
CA ALA A 64 -6.72 13.12 -1.22
C ALA A 64 -8.26 13.08 -1.25
N PRO A 65 -8.98 13.81 -0.37
CA PRO A 65 -10.43 13.75 -0.29
C PRO A 65 -11.13 14.60 -1.35
N THR A 66 -10.37 15.41 -2.09
CA THR A 66 -10.87 16.35 -3.09
C THR A 66 -9.87 16.50 -4.23
N LEU A 67 -10.34 17.01 -5.37
CA LEU A 67 -9.47 17.34 -6.51
C LEU A 67 -8.41 18.40 -6.16
N ASP A 68 -8.70 19.31 -5.24
CA ASP A 68 -7.73 20.32 -4.80
C ASP A 68 -6.63 19.72 -3.92
N ALA A 69 -6.98 18.78 -3.04
CA ALA A 69 -5.99 18.01 -2.29
C ALA A 69 -5.13 17.15 -3.23
N LEU A 70 -5.75 16.51 -4.22
CA LEU A 70 -5.05 15.69 -5.21
C LEU A 70 -4.10 16.54 -6.07
N ARG A 71 -4.53 17.76 -6.44
CA ARG A 71 -3.68 18.75 -7.13
C ARG A 71 -2.48 19.14 -6.26
N THR A 72 -2.69 19.37 -4.98
CA THR A 72 -1.63 19.71 -4.02
C THR A 72 -0.64 18.55 -3.85
N GLU A 73 -1.11 17.31 -3.83
CA GLU A 73 -0.27 16.10 -3.86
C GLU A 73 0.54 16.01 -5.16
N ALA A 74 -0.11 16.13 -6.31
CA ALA A 74 0.56 16.08 -7.60
C ALA A 74 1.66 17.16 -7.76
N GLN A 75 1.42 18.37 -7.24
CA GLN A 75 2.40 19.46 -7.25
C GLN A 75 3.62 19.20 -6.35
N ARG A 76 3.47 18.40 -5.29
CA ARG A 76 4.60 17.98 -4.45
C ARG A 76 5.49 16.94 -5.12
N GLY A 77 4.95 16.19 -6.08
CA GLY A 77 5.63 15.05 -6.69
C GLY A 77 5.46 13.76 -5.90
N LEU A 78 5.99 12.67 -6.44
CA LEU A 78 6.07 11.37 -5.77
C LEU A 78 7.51 11.10 -5.36
N ALA A 79 7.72 10.70 -4.11
CA ALA A 79 9.01 10.24 -3.63
C ALA A 79 8.80 9.12 -2.60
N ASP A 80 9.53 8.02 -2.77
CA ASP A 80 9.44 6.83 -1.90
C ASP A 80 10.71 6.57 -1.08
N GLY A 81 11.71 7.46 -1.17
CA GLY A 81 13.01 7.32 -0.49
C GLY A 81 13.85 6.12 -0.96
N LEU A 82 13.37 5.35 -1.94
CA LEU A 82 13.97 4.16 -2.54
C LEU A 82 14.65 4.43 -3.88
N GLY A 83 14.89 5.71 -4.17
CA GLY A 83 15.37 6.15 -5.46
C GLY A 83 14.26 6.38 -6.48
N THR A 84 12.97 6.36 -6.07
CA THR A 84 11.91 6.99 -6.84
C THR A 84 11.75 8.44 -6.41
N GLN A 85 11.90 9.34 -7.38
CA GLN A 85 11.59 10.76 -7.26
C GLN A 85 11.02 11.23 -8.59
N LEU A 86 9.72 11.49 -8.63
CA LEU A 86 9.01 11.94 -9.81
C LEU A 86 8.40 13.31 -9.53
N THR A 87 8.66 14.26 -10.42
CA THR A 87 8.12 15.61 -10.35
C THR A 87 7.26 15.89 -11.56
N LEU A 88 6.30 16.80 -11.41
CA LEU A 88 5.37 17.16 -12.45
C LEU A 88 6.13 17.67 -13.69
N ALA A 89 5.89 17.06 -14.84
CA ALA A 89 6.54 17.33 -16.12
C ALA A 89 5.56 17.88 -17.17
N GLY A 90 4.50 18.55 -16.72
CA GLY A 90 3.45 19.08 -17.59
C GLY A 90 2.33 19.75 -16.79
N PRO A 91 1.27 20.23 -17.46
CA PRO A 91 0.09 20.72 -16.76
C PRO A 91 -0.68 19.56 -16.12
N LEU A 92 -1.41 19.86 -15.04
CA LEU A 92 -2.45 18.97 -14.54
C LEU A 92 -3.71 19.12 -15.40
N GLU A 93 -4.15 18.02 -15.98
CA GLU A 93 -5.30 17.93 -16.86
C GLU A 93 -6.49 17.32 -16.10
N PRO A 94 -7.72 17.82 -16.29
CA PRO A 94 -8.91 17.15 -15.77
C PRO A 94 -9.06 15.74 -16.36
N PHE A 95 -9.35 14.77 -15.51
CA PHE A 95 -9.64 13.39 -15.92
C PHE A 95 -11.06 13.02 -15.47
N GLY A 96 -12.02 13.09 -16.38
CA GLY A 96 -13.43 12.96 -16.03
C GLY A 96 -13.90 14.08 -15.08
N THR A 97 -14.80 13.75 -14.17
CA THR A 97 -15.34 14.68 -13.16
C THR A 97 -14.68 14.55 -11.79
N ASP A 98 -13.91 13.49 -11.58
CA ASP A 98 -13.41 13.04 -10.29
C ASP A 98 -11.91 12.77 -10.29
N GLY A 99 -11.17 13.08 -11.36
CA GLY A 99 -9.74 12.86 -11.43
C GLY A 99 -8.90 13.98 -12.03
N LEU A 100 -7.59 13.82 -11.87
CA LEU A 100 -6.55 14.60 -12.52
C LEU A 100 -5.53 13.66 -13.16
N ALA A 101 -5.03 14.03 -14.33
CA ALA A 101 -3.94 13.35 -15.02
C ALA A 101 -2.78 14.33 -15.27
N ALA A 102 -1.55 13.84 -15.21
CA ALA A 102 -0.39 14.58 -15.65
C ALA A 102 0.79 13.67 -15.97
N ASP A 103 1.73 14.24 -16.70
CA ASP A 103 3.02 13.61 -16.94
C ASP A 103 3.99 13.98 -15.82
N PHE A 104 4.82 13.02 -15.45
CA PHE A 104 5.85 13.15 -14.43
C PHE A 104 7.19 12.66 -14.99
N ALA A 105 8.28 13.25 -14.51
CA ALA A 105 9.63 12.85 -14.86
C ALA A 105 10.55 12.90 -13.64
N GLY A 106 11.59 12.07 -13.68
CA GLY A 106 12.61 12.01 -12.66
C GLY A 106 13.30 10.66 -12.64
N TRP A 107 13.30 10.01 -11.49
CA TRP A 107 14.05 8.78 -11.24
C TRP A 107 13.12 7.72 -10.65
N ILE A 108 13.33 6.45 -11.01
CA ILE A 108 12.74 5.27 -10.37
C ILE A 108 13.88 4.28 -10.17
N GLU A 109 14.09 3.82 -8.93
CA GLU A 109 15.19 2.91 -8.55
C GLU A 109 16.56 3.37 -9.09
N GLY A 110 16.82 4.68 -9.07
CA GLY A 110 18.08 5.26 -9.56
C GLY A 110 18.25 5.31 -11.08
N SER A 111 17.21 4.95 -11.85
CA SER A 111 17.20 5.08 -13.31
C SER A 111 16.31 6.25 -13.77
N PRO A 112 16.72 7.05 -14.77
CA PRO A 112 15.88 8.11 -15.32
C PRO A 112 14.58 7.54 -15.91
N ALA A 113 13.47 8.12 -15.51
CA ALA A 113 12.14 7.64 -15.87
C ALA A 113 11.17 8.78 -16.19
N ARG A 114 10.16 8.43 -16.97
CA ARG A 114 8.95 9.23 -17.19
C ARG A 114 7.72 8.40 -16.88
N ALA A 115 6.65 9.08 -16.50
CA ALA A 115 5.41 8.44 -16.11
C ALA A 115 4.18 9.25 -16.52
N ARG A 116 3.09 8.57 -16.86
CA ARG A 116 1.74 9.13 -16.77
C ARG A 116 1.16 8.76 -15.42
N VAL A 117 0.65 9.75 -14.70
CA VAL A 117 -0.03 9.53 -13.41
C VAL A 117 -1.46 10.06 -13.50
N VAL A 118 -2.41 9.24 -13.08
CA VAL A 118 -3.84 9.57 -13.02
C VAL A 118 -4.35 9.29 -11.61
N GLY A 119 -4.75 10.33 -10.88
CA GLY A 119 -5.42 10.19 -9.60
C GLY A 119 -6.94 10.38 -9.76
N ARG A 120 -7.74 9.56 -9.07
CA ARG A 120 -9.20 9.68 -9.04
C ARG A 120 -9.71 9.64 -7.62
N VAL A 121 -10.52 10.62 -7.26
CA VAL A 121 -11.12 10.79 -5.94
C VAL A 121 -12.43 10.00 -5.87
N ALA A 122 -12.55 9.14 -4.86
CA ALA A 122 -13.77 8.40 -4.60
C ALA A 122 -14.86 9.33 -4.01
N PRO A 123 -16.17 9.04 -4.24
CA PRO A 123 -17.25 9.83 -3.65
C PRO A 123 -17.24 9.88 -2.11
N SER A 124 -16.63 8.89 -1.45
CA SER A 124 -16.47 8.82 0.00
C SER A 124 -15.26 9.59 0.54
N GLY A 125 -14.45 10.22 -0.32
CA GLY A 125 -13.11 10.71 0.02
C GLY A 125 -12.03 9.65 -0.19
N GLY A 126 -10.77 10.08 -0.23
CA GLY A 126 -9.65 9.26 -0.71
C GLY A 126 -9.80 8.92 -2.19
N GLY A 127 -9.13 7.87 -2.64
CA GLY A 127 -9.23 7.42 -4.02
C GLY A 127 -8.12 6.48 -4.45
N ALA A 128 -7.84 6.46 -5.75
CA ALA A 128 -6.81 5.63 -6.33
C ALA A 128 -5.96 6.40 -7.34
N THR A 129 -4.65 6.17 -7.28
CA THR A 129 -3.65 6.67 -8.20
C THR A 129 -3.18 5.53 -9.09
N VAL A 130 -3.23 5.74 -10.40
CA VAL A 130 -2.63 4.87 -11.40
C VAL A 130 -1.39 5.55 -11.95
N LEU A 131 -0.26 4.85 -11.95
CA LEU A 131 1.01 5.32 -12.49
C LEU A 131 1.49 4.31 -13.52
N ALA A 132 1.72 4.75 -14.76
CA ALA A 132 2.43 3.97 -15.77
C ALA A 132 3.77 4.65 -16.04
N ALA A 133 4.87 3.95 -15.78
CA ALA A 133 6.21 4.50 -15.92
C ALA A 133 7.13 3.62 -16.76
N GLY A 134 8.12 4.25 -17.39
CA GLY A 134 9.17 3.58 -18.13
C GLY A 134 10.40 4.47 -18.28
N GLY A 135 11.46 3.94 -18.90
CA GLY A 135 12.69 4.71 -19.16
C GLY A 135 12.48 5.87 -20.14
N LEU A 136 13.54 6.66 -20.35
CA LEU A 136 13.52 7.83 -21.26
C LEU A 136 13.30 7.50 -22.75
N GLU A 137 13.23 6.23 -23.12
CA GLU A 137 12.89 5.75 -24.48
C GLU A 137 11.47 5.17 -24.55
N ALA A 138 10.75 5.07 -23.42
CA ALA A 138 9.40 4.52 -23.39
C ALA A 138 8.41 5.40 -24.17
N ASP A 139 7.50 4.79 -24.93
CA ASP A 139 6.47 5.55 -25.66
C ASP A 139 5.51 6.25 -24.68
N GLU A 140 5.55 7.58 -24.64
CA GLU A 140 4.70 8.42 -23.78
C GLU A 140 3.21 8.23 -24.06
N THR A 141 2.83 8.04 -25.33
CA THR A 141 1.43 7.79 -25.71
C THR A 141 1.00 6.44 -25.16
N ALA A 142 1.86 5.42 -25.28
CA ALA A 142 1.56 4.11 -24.74
C ALA A 142 1.47 4.09 -23.21
N LEU A 143 2.31 4.86 -22.50
CA LEU A 143 2.19 5.04 -21.05
C LEU A 143 0.88 5.72 -20.68
N ALA A 144 0.53 6.80 -21.38
CA ALA A 144 -0.71 7.53 -21.16
C ALA A 144 -1.94 6.66 -21.37
N ASP A 145 -2.04 5.99 -22.52
CA ASP A 145 -3.15 5.11 -22.87
C ASP A 145 -3.36 4.01 -21.81
N ARG A 146 -2.28 3.44 -21.27
CA ARG A 146 -2.34 2.38 -20.26
C ARG A 146 -2.82 2.91 -18.92
N ALA A 147 -2.22 3.98 -18.41
CA ALA A 147 -2.61 4.56 -17.13
C ALA A 147 -4.08 4.99 -17.18
N GLU A 148 -4.50 5.65 -18.26
CA GLU A 148 -5.84 6.15 -18.42
C GLU A 148 -6.88 5.06 -18.68
N ALA A 149 -6.51 3.95 -19.35
CA ALA A 149 -7.40 2.80 -19.50
C ALA A 149 -7.70 2.14 -18.14
N VAL A 150 -6.68 1.92 -17.31
CA VAL A 150 -6.88 1.37 -15.96
C VAL A 150 -7.62 2.38 -15.09
N ALA A 151 -7.27 3.65 -15.12
CA ALA A 151 -7.96 4.67 -14.33
C ALA A 151 -9.44 4.80 -14.69
N ARG A 152 -9.82 4.67 -15.98
CA ARG A 152 -11.23 4.64 -16.41
C ARG A 152 -11.98 3.42 -15.93
N SER A 153 -11.32 2.28 -15.77
CA SER A 153 -11.96 1.04 -15.33
C SER A 153 -12.18 0.99 -13.81
N ILE A 154 -11.58 1.91 -13.05
CA ILE A 154 -11.78 2.00 -11.59
C ILE A 154 -13.25 2.30 -11.28
N VAL A 155 -13.85 1.40 -10.52
CA VAL A 155 -15.16 1.55 -9.90
C VAL A 155 -14.94 1.62 -8.39
N PHE A 156 -15.35 2.75 -7.81
CA PHE A 156 -15.36 2.93 -6.37
C PHE A 156 -16.63 2.33 -5.76
N SER A 157 -16.46 1.62 -4.65
CA SER A 157 -17.51 1.15 -3.77
C SER A 157 -17.22 1.66 -2.37
N ALA A 158 -18.28 1.91 -1.59
CA ALA A 158 -18.09 2.11 -0.16
C ALA A 158 -17.36 0.88 0.41
N PRO A 159 -16.25 1.05 1.17
CA PRO A 159 -15.62 -0.05 1.87
C PRO A 159 -16.67 -0.84 2.67
N PRO A 160 -16.55 -2.17 2.85
CA PRO A 160 -17.54 -2.96 3.54
C PRO A 160 -17.85 -2.37 4.91
N ALA A 161 -19.09 -2.51 5.39
CA ALA A 161 -19.55 -1.89 6.64
C ALA A 161 -18.75 -2.31 7.90
N SER A 162 -17.88 -3.32 7.80
CA SER A 162 -16.86 -3.67 8.79
C SER A 162 -15.68 -2.69 8.86
N ALA A 163 -15.38 -1.97 7.78
CA ALA A 163 -14.54 -0.77 7.72
C ALA A 163 -15.37 0.51 7.97
N ALA A 164 -16.68 0.48 7.71
CA ALA A 164 -17.62 1.56 8.03
C ALA A 164 -18.30 1.40 9.41
N ARG A 165 -17.58 0.92 10.45
CA ARG A 165 -17.94 1.27 11.83
C ARG A 165 -17.51 2.72 12.06
N SER A 166 -18.39 3.61 11.58
CA SER A 166 -18.70 4.95 12.11
C SER A 166 -17.52 5.82 12.54
N ALA A 167 -17.37 6.93 11.81
CA ALA A 167 -17.05 8.25 12.34
C ALA A 167 -17.03 8.31 13.89
N GLY A 168 -15.81 8.41 14.44
CA GLY A 168 -15.57 9.03 15.74
C GLY A 168 -16.05 8.30 17.01
N ALA A 169 -16.36 7.00 17.00
CA ALA A 169 -16.54 6.27 18.25
C ALA A 169 -16.27 4.76 18.11
N LEU A 170 -15.46 4.26 19.04
CA LEU A 170 -15.33 2.83 19.33
C LEU A 170 -16.69 2.23 19.81
N PRO A 171 -16.94 0.93 19.60
CA PRO A 171 -18.23 0.30 19.93
C PRO A 171 -18.45 0.13 21.45
N ALA A 172 -19.54 0.70 21.98
CA ALA A 172 -19.91 0.78 23.41
C ALA A 172 -19.35 -0.31 24.35
N GLY A 173 -18.34 0.08 25.13
CA GLY A 173 -17.65 -0.60 26.23
C GLY A 173 -16.78 0.41 27.00
N SER A 174 -15.90 -0.05 27.91
CA SER A 174 -14.81 0.83 28.37
C SER A 174 -13.82 1.00 27.23
N GLU A 175 -13.41 2.22 26.90
CA GLU A 175 -12.50 2.56 25.78
C GLU A 175 -11.31 1.59 25.61
N GLU A 176 -10.73 1.13 26.72
CA GLU A 176 -9.63 0.14 26.74
C GLU A 176 -10.03 -1.24 26.17
N GLU A 177 -11.23 -1.74 26.49
CA GLU A 177 -11.77 -3.01 25.98
C GLU A 177 -12.12 -2.91 24.50
N GLU A 178 -12.63 -1.76 24.07
CA GLU A 178 -13.00 -1.52 22.69
C GLU A 178 -11.76 -1.52 21.79
N TRP A 179 -10.71 -0.82 22.21
CA TRP A 179 -9.40 -0.84 21.56
C TRP A 179 -8.78 -2.23 21.55
N ARG A 180 -8.88 -2.98 22.67
CA ARG A 180 -8.39 -4.35 22.74
C ARG A 180 -9.07 -5.22 21.70
N GLN A 181 -10.40 -5.14 21.58
CA GLN A 181 -11.15 -5.90 20.58
C GLN A 181 -10.85 -5.43 19.14
N PHE A 182 -10.66 -4.13 18.94
CA PHE A 182 -10.36 -3.53 17.65
C PHE A 182 -9.00 -3.97 17.09
N LEU A 183 -8.01 -4.16 17.97
CA LEU A 183 -6.65 -4.54 17.60
C LEU A 183 -6.38 -6.05 17.67
N HIS A 184 -7.24 -6.79 18.36
CA HIS A 184 -7.04 -8.21 18.61
C HIS A 184 -6.99 -9.02 17.31
N GLY A 185 -5.84 -9.69 17.09
CA GLY A 185 -5.62 -10.50 15.91
C GLY A 185 -5.46 -9.68 14.64
N CYS A 186 -4.84 -8.50 14.73
CA CYS A 186 -4.56 -7.64 13.58
C CYS A 186 -3.06 -7.38 13.43
N ARG A 187 -2.61 -7.23 12.18
CA ARG A 187 -1.34 -6.62 11.81
C ARG A 187 -1.51 -5.12 11.72
N LEU A 188 -0.57 -4.38 12.29
CA LEU A 188 -0.35 -2.96 12.05
C LEU A 188 0.89 -2.83 11.16
N PHE A 189 0.77 -2.15 10.02
CA PHE A 189 1.87 -1.92 9.07
C PHE A 189 2.06 -0.42 8.83
N ARG A 190 3.30 0.03 8.81
CA ARG A 190 3.70 1.38 8.42
C ARG A 190 4.92 1.31 7.51
N SER A 191 4.83 1.96 6.35
CA SER A 191 5.99 2.36 5.55
C SER A 191 6.11 3.89 5.61
N SER A 192 7.32 4.40 5.82
CA SER A 192 7.64 5.82 5.61
C SER A 192 9.01 5.97 4.99
N SER A 193 9.13 6.90 4.04
CA SER A 193 10.39 7.30 3.46
C SER A 193 10.84 8.62 4.09
N TYR A 194 11.98 8.62 4.77
CA TYR A 194 12.60 9.85 5.26
C TYR A 194 13.74 10.25 4.33
N ASP A 195 13.63 11.42 3.71
CA ASP A 195 14.70 12.08 2.98
C ASP A 195 15.57 12.85 3.98
N SER A 196 16.65 12.22 4.45
CA SER A 196 17.78 12.97 4.98
C SER A 196 18.63 13.38 3.79
N GLY A 197 18.64 14.68 3.45
CA GLY A 197 19.23 15.29 2.25
C GLY A 197 20.72 15.05 1.96
N ASP A 198 21.33 14.04 2.57
CA ASP A 198 22.69 13.55 2.37
C ASP A 198 22.68 12.11 1.80
N GLY A 199 22.09 11.90 0.61
CA GLY A 199 22.49 10.83 -0.31
C GLY A 199 22.34 9.36 0.13
N SER A 200 21.64 9.04 1.22
CA SER A 200 21.25 7.67 1.58
C SER A 200 19.85 7.66 2.18
N GLY A 201 18.83 7.32 1.39
CA GLY A 201 17.46 7.16 1.85
C GLY A 201 17.29 5.85 2.61
N TYR A 202 16.64 5.90 3.77
CA TYR A 202 16.20 4.72 4.52
C TYR A 202 14.70 4.53 4.29
N ILE A 203 14.27 3.29 4.03
CA ILE A 203 12.87 2.91 4.16
C ILE A 203 12.64 2.58 5.63
N ASP A 204 11.71 3.26 6.28
CA ASP A 204 11.24 2.88 7.60
C ASP A 204 10.00 1.99 7.42
N GLU A 205 10.20 0.67 7.35
CA GLU A 205 9.12 -0.31 7.44
C GLU A 205 9.02 -0.86 8.87
N ALA A 206 7.83 -0.77 9.46
CA ALA A 206 7.54 -1.38 10.74
C ALA A 206 6.23 -2.17 10.69
N THR A 207 6.26 -3.38 11.25
CA THR A 207 5.07 -4.21 11.43
C THR A 207 4.90 -4.64 12.88
N ILE A 208 3.65 -4.67 13.35
CA ILE A 208 3.27 -5.18 14.68
C ILE A 208 2.11 -6.16 14.49
N ASP A 209 2.31 -7.44 14.76
CA ASP A 209 1.19 -8.40 14.79
C ASP A 209 0.70 -8.56 16.22
N LEU A 210 -0.55 -8.18 16.48
CA LEU A 210 -1.17 -8.19 17.81
C LEU A 210 -1.97 -9.48 18.01
N CYS A 211 -1.24 -10.57 18.28
CA CYS A 211 -1.78 -11.90 18.44
C CYS A 211 -2.43 -12.13 19.82
N PRO A 212 -3.27 -13.18 19.99
CA PRO A 212 -3.84 -13.49 21.29
C PRO A 212 -2.75 -13.78 22.34
N GLY A 213 -2.53 -12.84 23.25
CA GLY A 213 -1.58 -12.97 24.36
C GLY A 213 -0.11 -12.66 24.05
N TYR A 214 0.24 -12.37 22.79
CA TYR A 214 1.61 -11.99 22.41
C TYR A 214 1.62 -11.06 21.20
N PHE A 215 2.74 -10.41 20.92
CA PHE A 215 2.93 -9.66 19.68
C PHE A 215 4.22 -10.06 18.97
N THR A 216 4.28 -9.84 17.66
CA THR A 216 5.53 -9.88 16.89
C THR A 216 5.85 -8.47 16.38
N LEU A 217 7.14 -8.22 16.17
CA LEU A 217 7.63 -7.02 15.52
C LEU A 217 8.51 -7.45 14.35
N SER A 218 8.42 -6.73 13.24
CA SER A 218 9.50 -6.70 12.25
C SER A 218 9.82 -5.24 11.95
N ASP A 219 11.09 -4.90 12.02
CA ASP A 219 11.59 -3.56 11.71
C ASP A 219 12.82 -3.73 10.81
N GLN A 220 12.90 -2.93 9.75
CA GLN A 220 14.10 -2.83 8.89
C GLN A 220 14.94 -1.59 9.23
N SER A 221 14.57 -0.80 10.24
CA SER A 221 15.21 0.46 10.63
C SER A 221 15.40 0.59 12.16
N THR A 222 16.32 1.46 12.58
CA THR A 222 16.67 1.73 13.99
C THR A 222 15.93 2.93 14.59
N THR A 223 15.07 3.62 13.81
CA THR A 223 14.47 4.92 14.16
C THR A 223 13.03 4.80 14.68
N VAL A 224 12.27 3.79 14.27
CA VAL A 224 10.84 3.64 14.62
C VAL A 224 10.66 3.37 16.12
N PHE A 225 11.50 2.50 16.65
CA PHE A 225 11.52 2.15 18.06
C PHE A 225 12.76 2.68 18.77
N GLY A 226 13.47 3.64 18.17
CA GLY A 226 14.62 4.37 18.70
C GLY A 226 15.72 3.46 19.29
N GLU A 227 16.82 3.29 18.55
CA GLU A 227 18.03 2.59 19.01
C GLU A 227 17.72 1.20 19.58
N MET A 228 16.95 0.41 18.82
CA MET A 228 16.83 -1.02 19.06
C MET A 228 17.59 -1.75 17.96
N ASP A 229 18.50 -2.64 18.34
CA ASP A 229 18.95 -3.71 17.46
C ASP A 229 17.70 -4.44 16.93
N PRO A 230 17.61 -4.71 15.62
CA PRO A 230 16.46 -5.38 15.05
C PRO A 230 16.30 -6.72 15.76
N VAL A 231 15.23 -6.85 16.54
CA VAL A 231 14.72 -8.16 16.92
C VAL A 231 13.99 -8.66 15.68
N SER A 232 14.78 -8.99 14.66
CA SER A 232 14.32 -9.79 13.54
C SER A 232 13.73 -11.04 14.16
N GLY A 233 12.44 -11.31 13.91
CA GLY A 233 11.79 -12.57 14.21
C GLY A 233 12.37 -13.77 13.44
N ASP A 234 13.64 -13.70 13.04
CA ASP A 234 14.47 -14.73 12.42
C ASP A 234 15.87 -14.80 13.08
N SER A 235 16.03 -14.40 14.35
CA SER A 235 17.25 -14.70 15.11
C SER A 235 17.15 -16.07 15.83
N PRO A 236 17.98 -17.07 15.44
CA PRO A 236 17.98 -18.40 16.03
C PRO A 236 18.76 -18.40 17.35
N SER A 237 18.29 -17.67 18.36
CA SER A 237 18.74 -17.80 19.75
C SER A 237 18.06 -16.76 20.62
N VAL A 238 16.91 -17.09 21.22
CA VAL A 238 16.52 -16.80 22.61
C VAL A 238 15.11 -17.41 22.81
N HIS A 239 15.03 -18.42 23.68
CA HIS A 239 13.83 -19.14 24.14
C HIS A 239 12.93 -19.80 23.07
N ARG A 240 13.20 -21.08 22.78
CA ARG A 240 12.36 -21.99 21.96
C ARG A 240 10.90 -22.16 22.42
N ASP A 241 10.53 -21.58 23.56
CA ASP A 241 9.22 -21.69 24.18
C ASP A 241 8.45 -20.35 24.23
N ALA A 242 9.06 -19.24 23.79
CA ALA A 242 8.43 -17.92 23.82
C ALA A 242 7.74 -17.62 22.48
N ARG A 243 6.44 -17.29 22.52
CA ARG A 243 5.68 -16.85 21.35
C ARG A 243 5.94 -15.37 21.10
N GLY A 244 6.58 -15.03 19.98
CA GLY A 244 6.81 -13.63 19.55
C GLY A 244 7.79 -12.85 20.42
N ALA A 245 7.68 -11.51 20.37
CA ALA A 245 8.58 -10.56 21.03
C ALA A 245 8.17 -10.21 22.47
N GLY A 246 6.93 -10.51 22.87
CA GLY A 246 6.41 -10.21 24.20
C GLY A 246 4.90 -10.21 24.26
N ALA A 247 4.33 -9.60 25.30
CA ALA A 247 2.89 -9.46 25.51
C ALA A 247 2.43 -8.02 25.22
N TRP A 248 1.22 -7.84 24.71
CA TRP A 248 0.62 -6.52 24.52
C TRP A 248 -0.65 -6.36 25.33
N SER A 249 -1.00 -5.11 25.62
CA SER A 249 -2.25 -4.72 26.27
C SER A 249 -2.66 -3.32 25.86
N VAL A 250 -3.92 -2.97 26.10
CA VAL A 250 -4.41 -1.59 26.01
C VAL A 250 -4.57 -1.05 27.42
N GLY A 251 -4.24 0.22 27.63
CA GLY A 251 -4.51 0.93 28.87
C GLY A 251 -4.73 2.42 28.62
N ARG A 252 -4.67 3.22 29.68
CA ARG A 252 -4.73 4.68 29.61
C ARG A 252 -3.51 5.36 30.18
N ARG A 253 -3.13 6.50 29.60
CA ARG A 253 -2.09 7.38 30.10
C ARG A 253 -2.49 8.82 29.88
N GLY A 254 -2.61 9.61 30.96
CA GLY A 254 -2.90 11.03 30.85
C GLY A 254 -4.28 11.38 30.27
N GLY A 255 -5.19 10.41 30.17
CA GLY A 255 -6.49 10.56 29.53
C GLY A 255 -6.58 9.89 28.16
N ASP A 256 -5.43 9.59 27.53
CA ASP A 256 -5.38 8.97 26.21
C ASP A 256 -5.35 7.44 26.31
N SER A 257 -5.98 6.77 25.34
CA SER A 257 -5.84 5.34 25.12
C SER A 257 -4.44 5.01 24.57
N VAL A 258 -3.82 3.94 25.08
CA VAL A 258 -2.46 3.56 24.68
C VAL A 258 -2.33 2.06 24.44
N LEU A 259 -1.57 1.69 23.41
CA LEU A 259 -1.06 0.34 23.17
C LEU A 259 0.25 0.16 23.94
N GLN A 260 0.26 -0.81 24.86
CA GLN A 260 1.44 -1.15 25.64
C GLN A 260 2.03 -2.45 25.11
N LEU A 261 3.31 -2.42 24.74
CA LEU A 261 4.08 -3.58 24.31
C LEU A 261 5.10 -3.90 25.40
N ARG A 262 4.98 -5.06 26.04
CA ARG A 262 5.89 -5.53 27.09
C ARG A 262 6.73 -6.67 26.55
N PHE A 263 8.01 -6.40 26.33
CA PHE A 263 8.98 -7.33 25.80
C PHE A 263 9.39 -8.36 26.86
N HIS A 264 9.87 -9.52 26.40
CA HIS A 264 10.36 -10.58 27.30
C HIS A 264 11.60 -10.16 28.10
N ASP A 265 12.40 -9.23 27.58
CA ASP A 265 13.58 -8.68 28.24
C ASP A 265 13.26 -7.65 29.34
N GLY A 266 11.97 -7.41 29.62
CA GLY A 266 11.52 -6.46 30.63
C GLY A 266 11.37 -5.02 30.14
N ARG A 267 11.74 -4.72 28.88
CA ARG A 267 11.43 -3.43 28.26
C ARG A 267 9.93 -3.29 28.03
N SER A 268 9.46 -2.04 28.03
CA SER A 268 8.09 -1.72 27.67
C SER A 268 8.03 -0.50 26.76
N ARG A 269 7.17 -0.55 25.75
CA ARG A 269 6.80 0.58 24.88
C ARG A 269 5.34 0.93 25.11
N THR A 270 5.02 2.20 24.98
CA THR A 270 3.66 2.72 25.08
C THR A 270 3.45 3.65 23.90
N LEU A 271 2.47 3.33 23.06
CA LEU A 271 2.13 4.05 21.85
C LEU A 271 0.72 4.63 22.02
N THR A 272 0.55 5.92 21.74
CA THR A 272 -0.74 6.61 21.84
C THR A 272 -1.64 6.15 20.73
N LEU A 273 -2.82 5.62 21.07
CA LEU A 273 -3.79 5.14 20.11
C LEU A 273 -4.66 6.30 19.61
N GLY A 274 -4.76 6.42 18.30
CA GLY A 274 -5.69 7.33 17.64
C GLY A 274 -6.56 6.58 16.64
N TYR A 275 -7.83 6.94 16.58
CA TYR A 275 -8.73 6.54 15.50
C TYR A 275 -9.40 7.78 14.94
N ASP A 276 -9.11 8.08 13.69
CA ASP A 276 -9.70 9.23 13.00
C ASP A 276 -9.99 8.85 11.55
N ASP A 277 -11.16 9.26 11.05
CA ASP A 277 -11.58 9.00 9.67
C ASP A 277 -11.39 7.54 9.20
N GLY A 278 -11.73 6.58 10.06
CA GLY A 278 -11.60 5.15 9.75
C GLY A 278 -10.17 4.58 9.85
N LYS A 279 -9.18 5.42 10.16
CA LYS A 279 -7.75 5.11 10.12
C LYS A 279 -7.20 4.91 11.54
N THR A 280 -6.26 3.98 11.66
CA THR A 280 -5.57 3.70 12.93
C THR A 280 -4.29 4.53 12.99
N PHE A 281 -4.02 5.14 14.14
CA PHE A 281 -2.82 5.92 14.39
C PHE A 281 -2.12 5.41 15.65
N LEU A 282 -0.80 5.32 15.60
CA LEU A 282 0.06 5.11 16.77
C LEU A 282 1.01 6.32 16.86
N ASP A 283 1.00 7.01 18.00
CA ASP A 283 1.77 8.24 18.25
C ASP A 283 1.56 9.31 17.16
N GLY A 284 0.32 9.44 16.68
CA GLY A 284 -0.06 10.41 15.64
C GLY A 284 0.35 10.02 14.22
N GLN A 285 1.03 8.88 14.03
CA GLN A 285 1.39 8.35 12.71
C GLN A 285 0.37 7.31 12.27
N ARG A 286 0.03 7.28 10.98
CA ARG A 286 -0.94 6.30 10.44
C ARG A 286 -0.33 4.91 10.35
N TRP A 287 -1.13 3.91 10.70
CA TRP A 287 -0.84 2.49 10.51
C TRP A 287 -1.99 1.83 9.76
N LEU A 288 -1.64 1.03 8.75
CA LEU A 288 -2.58 0.14 8.08
C LEU A 288 -2.89 -1.03 9.01
N ARG A 289 -4.19 -1.28 9.27
CA ARG A 289 -4.66 -2.36 10.14
C ARG A 289 -5.33 -3.45 9.32
N THR A 290 -4.78 -4.65 9.34
CA THR A 290 -5.30 -5.82 8.63
C THR A 290 -5.53 -6.96 9.60
N CYS A 291 -6.72 -7.56 9.64
CA CYS A 291 -7.06 -8.62 10.61
C CYS A 291 -7.40 -9.96 9.96
N ASP A 292 -7.43 -10.02 8.63
CA ASP A 292 -7.64 -11.26 7.92
C ASP A 292 -6.31 -12.02 7.78
N ALA A 293 -6.17 -13.09 8.56
CA ALA A 293 -4.98 -13.95 8.57
C ALA A 293 -4.82 -14.77 7.27
N SER A 294 -5.81 -14.77 6.37
CA SER A 294 -5.70 -15.43 5.06
C SER A 294 -4.96 -14.57 4.01
N LEU A 295 -4.80 -13.27 4.27
CA LEU A 295 -4.07 -12.36 3.40
C LEU A 295 -2.56 -12.52 3.62
N SER A 296 -1.76 -12.36 2.57
CA SER A 296 -0.28 -12.32 2.66
C SER A 296 0.21 -11.18 3.56
N VAL A 297 -0.57 -10.10 3.64
CA VAL A 297 -0.40 -8.93 4.51
C VAL A 297 -1.16 -9.06 5.84
N GLY A 298 -1.72 -10.23 6.16
CA GLY A 298 -2.39 -10.52 7.42
C GLY A 298 -1.43 -10.78 8.59
N PRO A 299 -1.94 -10.84 9.83
CA PRO A 299 -1.15 -11.08 11.04
C PRO A 299 -0.52 -12.49 11.05
N ARG A 300 0.74 -12.59 11.48
CA ARG A 300 1.45 -13.87 11.65
C ARG A 300 1.36 -14.35 13.10
N CYS A 301 0.23 -14.95 13.44
CA CYS A 301 -0.06 -15.48 14.78
C CYS A 301 0.14 -16.99 14.94
N GLN A 302 1.14 -17.56 14.25
CA GLN A 302 1.47 -18.99 14.32
C GLN A 302 2.57 -19.27 15.35
#